data_AF-A0AAD8MRA5-F1
#
_entry.id   AF-A0AAD8MRA5-F1
#
_cell.length_a   1.000
_cell.length_b   1.000
_cell.length_c   1.000
_cell.angle_alpha   90.00
_cell.angle_beta   90.00
_cell.angle_gamma   90.00
#
_symmetry.space_group_name_H-M   'P 1'
#
loop_
_entity.id
_entity.type
_entity.pdbx_description
1 polymer ?
#
loop_
_entity_poly.entity_id
_entity_poly.type
_entity_poly.pdbx_seq_one_letter_code
_entity_poly.pdbx_strand_id
1 'polypeptide(L)'
;MLMEVLNMTYLGNDKVKPEKQLGTIKLYTGRGLQYLYNVEHVDTRKPPIKYGDPIPLIIKGPTPTIFDDFVYLDFDLFCGTFKGIQQLEWEPCVREVSRKRVLFQSVDGTGWVLVNIGRFTSASVINVKFNLINNPTDANVSGVVFAANSELDLPSCASVLFLKNPGDEIQVGPDGVIPLSKAFVGVPLDCQLSLRVHLIINGQPYINMLRFNPIEEGVVEEFIPNKKEAKVHIQVTWGVEANEAPIYEIDFICQRKIKFWSSDDESFMVEEAVALELLKLRDLIKHSPYFGQHDLVTLFNLIQAAHHLQNKSLMDLTCQALANSVKTKTDREIMKMSNIDDASILNLKRTYSEEGGQSIDSILRQRGKETFINRMLLVDVPVSSLSKKYLFMFKDENPFFAQCLGNVLESVDSKNSDLEKLLEAIRRLHDLIDQDTGLVECLSHGDVMRLLLSAIKSNKSKDTIKIKIQSLALRILSHVLPDSRFYDCSLLAAPALVGLLNDPSTDISIAAVIALTRLVIAYHECYELIVHANALEIVQKIDLEDRDESDLIQWVAKFVAVMCSRGLLPAKVKVVLAILEDLLLKYSVCNRHMVSICYALHFLTAGRHADRDSEAEESLDKKIARRPRRLL
;
A
#
# COMPACT_ATOMS: atom_id res chain seq x y z
N MET A 1 0.31 5.58 -43.58
CA MET A 1 -0.88 5.47 -42.70
C MET A 1 -0.82 4.18 -41.90
N LEU A 2 -0.86 4.29 -40.59
CA LEU A 2 -0.82 3.18 -39.64
C LEU A 2 -2.05 3.25 -38.72
N MET A 3 -2.71 2.14 -38.43
CA MET A 3 -3.75 2.09 -37.39
C MET A 3 -3.30 1.23 -36.22
N GLU A 4 -3.50 1.72 -35.01
CA GLU A 4 -3.23 0.98 -33.78
C GLU A 4 -4.44 1.01 -32.84
N VAL A 5 -4.70 -0.12 -32.19
CA VAL A 5 -5.58 -0.18 -31.02
C VAL A 5 -4.74 0.25 -29.82
N LEU A 6 -5.10 1.38 -29.19
CA LEU A 6 -4.28 2.03 -28.18
C LEU A 6 -4.58 1.52 -26.76
N ASN A 7 -5.85 1.28 -26.43
CA ASN A 7 -6.25 0.72 -25.13
C ASN A 7 -7.69 0.21 -25.14
N MET A 8 -7.99 -0.73 -24.25
CA MET A 8 -9.33 -1.23 -23.95
C MET A 8 -9.61 -1.07 -22.45
N THR A 9 -10.74 -0.47 -22.10
CA THR A 9 -11.14 -0.22 -20.71
C THR A 9 -12.49 -0.87 -20.44
N TYR A 10 -12.58 -1.62 -19.35
CA TYR A 10 -13.84 -2.18 -18.89
C TYR A 10 -14.64 -1.15 -18.08
N LEU A 11 -15.91 -0.97 -18.42
CA LEU A 11 -16.84 -0.01 -17.83
C LEU A 11 -18.12 -0.71 -17.36
N GLY A 12 -18.02 -1.96 -16.88
CA GLY A 12 -19.13 -2.66 -16.22
C GLY A 12 -19.08 -2.58 -14.70
N ASN A 13 -20.26 -2.61 -14.07
CA ASN A 13 -20.38 -2.55 -12.61
C ASN A 13 -20.12 -3.91 -11.95
N ASP A 14 -20.17 -4.98 -12.75
CA ASP A 14 -19.90 -6.35 -12.36
C ASP A 14 -18.40 -6.66 -12.40
N LYS A 15 -17.94 -7.49 -11.45
CA LYS A 15 -16.56 -7.99 -11.47
C LYS A 15 -16.48 -9.12 -12.48
N VAL A 16 -15.71 -8.95 -13.55
CA VAL A 16 -15.51 -10.04 -14.51
C VAL A 16 -14.47 -11.01 -13.95
N LYS A 17 -14.91 -12.23 -13.66
CA LYS A 17 -14.02 -13.28 -13.14
C LYS A 17 -12.89 -13.57 -14.14
N PRO A 18 -11.66 -13.83 -13.64
CA PRO A 18 -10.50 -14.14 -14.48
C PRO A 18 -10.78 -15.18 -15.56
N GLU A 19 -11.38 -16.31 -15.20
CA GLU A 19 -11.69 -17.43 -16.09
C GLU A 19 -12.60 -17.08 -17.28
N LYS A 20 -13.30 -15.94 -17.21
CA LYS A 20 -14.14 -15.42 -18.28
C LYS A 20 -13.45 -14.36 -19.13
N GLN A 21 -12.15 -14.11 -19.01
CA GLN A 21 -11.44 -13.00 -19.71
C GLN A 21 -10.94 -13.34 -21.12
N LEU A 22 -11.28 -14.52 -21.65
CA LEU A 22 -10.86 -14.92 -23.00
C LEU A 22 -11.67 -14.23 -24.09
N GLY A 23 -11.01 -13.89 -25.20
CA GLY A 23 -11.68 -13.32 -26.35
C GLY A 23 -10.78 -12.96 -27.53
N THR A 24 -11.40 -12.60 -28.64
CA THR A 24 -10.71 -12.13 -29.85
C THR A 24 -11.22 -10.76 -30.27
N ILE A 25 -10.34 -9.95 -30.85
CA ILE A 25 -10.69 -8.74 -31.58
C ILE A 25 -10.07 -8.88 -32.97
N LYS A 26 -10.88 -8.81 -34.01
CA LYS A 26 -10.51 -8.90 -35.40
C LYS A 26 -10.79 -7.56 -36.08
N LEU A 27 -9.81 -7.07 -36.83
CA LEU A 27 -10.01 -5.94 -37.73
C LEU A 27 -10.03 -6.46 -39.15
N TYR A 28 -11.16 -6.23 -39.83
CA TYR A 28 -11.33 -6.49 -41.25
C TYR A 28 -11.29 -5.18 -42.02
N THR A 29 -10.72 -5.20 -43.22
CA THR A 29 -10.91 -4.14 -44.23
C THR A 29 -11.73 -4.71 -45.40
N GLY A 30 -11.99 -3.89 -46.41
CA GLY A 30 -12.60 -4.36 -47.67
C GLY A 30 -11.81 -5.50 -48.35
N ARG A 31 -10.54 -5.69 -47.97
CA ARG A 31 -9.64 -6.75 -48.44
C ARG A 31 -9.58 -8.00 -47.55
N GLY A 32 -10.40 -8.09 -46.50
CA GLY A 32 -10.44 -9.23 -45.59
C GLY A 32 -9.81 -8.96 -44.22
N LEU A 33 -9.48 -10.04 -43.49
CA LEU A 33 -8.91 -9.95 -42.13
C LEU A 33 -7.50 -9.37 -42.20
N GLN A 34 -7.30 -8.21 -41.57
CA GLN A 34 -6.00 -7.53 -41.53
C GLN A 34 -5.32 -7.68 -40.17
N TYR A 35 -6.08 -7.68 -39.07
CA TYR A 35 -5.51 -7.83 -37.73
C TYR A 35 -6.33 -8.79 -36.89
N LEU A 36 -5.63 -9.61 -36.11
CA LEU A 36 -6.20 -10.43 -35.06
C LEU A 36 -5.49 -10.07 -33.77
N TYR A 37 -6.27 -9.77 -32.76
CA TYR A 37 -5.86 -9.69 -31.37
C TYR A 37 -6.51 -10.88 -30.70
N ASN A 38 -5.70 -11.76 -30.11
CA ASN A 38 -6.23 -12.90 -29.39
C ASN A 38 -5.80 -12.80 -27.93
N VAL A 39 -6.77 -12.67 -27.03
CA VAL A 39 -6.56 -12.74 -25.60
C VAL A 39 -6.45 -14.22 -25.24
N GLU A 40 -5.28 -14.78 -25.55
CA GLU A 40 -4.93 -16.14 -25.20
C GLU A 40 -4.32 -16.14 -23.81
N HIS A 41 -4.90 -16.95 -22.92
CA HIS A 41 -4.51 -17.16 -21.52
C HIS A 41 -5.14 -16.22 -20.50
N VAL A 42 -6.02 -16.81 -19.69
CA VAL A 42 -6.42 -16.27 -18.39
C VAL A 42 -5.34 -16.66 -17.39
N ASP A 43 -4.73 -15.68 -16.74
CA ASP A 43 -4.02 -15.93 -15.50
C ASP A 43 -5.05 -15.98 -14.37
N THR A 44 -5.44 -17.20 -13.98
CA THR A 44 -6.45 -17.43 -12.92
C THR A 44 -5.99 -16.93 -11.55
N ARG A 45 -4.71 -16.58 -11.41
CA ARG A 45 -4.14 -15.96 -10.20
C ARG A 45 -4.40 -14.45 -10.14
N LYS A 46 -4.86 -13.82 -11.23
CA LYS A 46 -5.16 -12.38 -11.23
C LYS A 46 -6.48 -12.08 -10.53
N PRO A 47 -6.61 -10.92 -9.88
CA PRO A 47 -7.90 -10.49 -9.35
C PRO A 47 -8.91 -10.26 -10.50
N PRO A 48 -10.22 -10.37 -10.22
CA PRO A 48 -11.26 -10.00 -11.17
C PRO A 48 -11.06 -8.56 -11.67
N ILE A 49 -11.30 -8.32 -12.96
CA ILE A 49 -11.29 -6.97 -13.55
C ILE A 49 -12.42 -6.16 -12.92
N LYS A 50 -12.10 -4.98 -12.41
CA LYS A 50 -13.04 -4.03 -11.82
C LYS A 50 -13.42 -2.95 -12.84
N TYR A 51 -14.50 -2.25 -12.53
CA TYR A 51 -14.88 -1.03 -13.24
C TYR A 51 -13.70 -0.06 -13.35
N GLY A 52 -13.40 0.39 -14.57
CA GLY A 52 -12.34 1.34 -14.87
C GLY A 52 -10.96 0.72 -15.07
N ASP A 53 -10.80 -0.59 -14.86
CA ASP A 53 -9.51 -1.24 -15.04
C ASP A 53 -9.15 -1.28 -16.55
N PRO A 54 -7.89 -0.95 -16.92
CA PRO A 54 -7.39 -1.20 -18.26
C PRO A 54 -7.25 -2.72 -18.48
N ILE A 55 -7.74 -3.21 -19.60
CA ILE A 55 -7.61 -4.62 -19.97
C ILE A 55 -6.33 -4.78 -20.79
N PRO A 56 -5.30 -5.48 -20.29
CA PRO A 56 -4.09 -5.74 -21.05
C PRO A 56 -4.41 -6.67 -22.22
N LEU A 57 -4.23 -6.19 -23.45
CA LEU A 57 -4.40 -6.98 -24.67
C LEU A 57 -3.05 -7.58 -25.09
N ILE A 58 -2.98 -8.91 -25.19
CA ILE A 58 -1.87 -9.58 -25.85
C ILE A 58 -2.18 -9.59 -27.35
N ILE A 59 -1.32 -8.94 -28.13
CA ILE A 59 -1.52 -8.73 -29.56
C ILE A 59 -0.69 -9.77 -30.31
N LYS A 60 -1.32 -10.60 -31.15
CA LYS A 60 -0.65 -11.52 -32.07
C LYS A 60 -1.26 -11.34 -33.46
N GLY A 61 -0.70 -10.42 -34.25
CA GLY A 61 -1.21 -10.11 -35.59
C GLY A 61 -0.09 -9.92 -36.62
N PRO A 62 -0.38 -10.12 -37.92
CA PRO A 62 0.58 -9.90 -38.99
C PRO A 62 0.95 -8.41 -39.13
N THR A 63 2.11 -8.15 -39.74
CA THR A 63 2.58 -6.80 -40.10
C THR A 63 1.65 -6.11 -41.11
N PRO A 64 1.54 -4.77 -41.05
CA PRO A 64 0.48 -4.02 -41.72
C PRO A 64 0.60 -4.02 -43.26
N THR A 65 -0.55 -4.04 -43.96
CA THR A 65 -0.68 -3.54 -45.35
C THR A 65 -1.79 -2.48 -45.43
N ILE A 66 -1.70 -1.64 -46.47
CA ILE A 66 -2.44 -0.39 -46.68
C ILE A 66 -3.97 -0.55 -46.56
N PHE A 67 -4.62 0.40 -45.88
CA PHE A 67 -6.05 0.37 -45.53
C PHE A 67 -6.96 0.93 -46.62
N ASP A 68 -8.17 0.36 -46.74
CA ASP A 68 -9.32 0.98 -47.43
C ASP A 68 -10.07 1.94 -46.48
N ASP A 69 -11.03 2.74 -46.97
CA ASP A 69 -11.71 3.81 -46.20
C ASP A 69 -12.56 3.32 -45.01
N PHE A 70 -12.87 2.02 -44.97
CA PHE A 70 -13.69 1.41 -43.93
C PHE A 70 -12.96 0.27 -43.25
N VAL A 71 -13.05 0.24 -41.92
CA VAL A 71 -12.50 -0.85 -41.10
C VAL A 71 -13.61 -1.42 -40.23
N TYR A 72 -13.79 -2.73 -40.25
CA TYR A 72 -14.73 -3.43 -39.37
C TYR A 72 -13.98 -4.00 -38.17
N LEU A 73 -14.47 -3.69 -36.99
CA LEU A 73 -14.00 -4.22 -35.72
C LEU A 73 -14.97 -5.31 -35.27
N ASP A 74 -14.61 -6.57 -35.47
CA ASP A 74 -15.30 -7.75 -34.97
C ASP A 74 -14.69 -8.15 -33.64
N PHE A 75 -15.49 -8.33 -32.61
CA PHE A 75 -15.00 -8.68 -31.29
C PHE A 75 -15.87 -9.79 -30.70
N ASP A 76 -15.23 -10.69 -29.99
CA ASP A 76 -15.84 -11.76 -29.20
C ASP A 76 -15.06 -11.82 -27.90
N LEU A 77 -15.43 -10.98 -26.94
CA LEU A 77 -14.76 -10.83 -25.64
C LEU A 77 -15.57 -11.48 -24.54
N PHE A 78 -14.84 -11.91 -23.53
CA PHE A 78 -15.35 -12.51 -22.30
C PHE A 78 -16.26 -13.72 -22.53
N CYS A 79 -15.77 -14.70 -23.29
CA CYS A 79 -16.52 -15.90 -23.67
C CYS A 79 -17.88 -15.59 -24.33
N GLY A 80 -17.92 -14.58 -25.20
CA GLY A 80 -19.14 -14.17 -25.93
C GLY A 80 -20.04 -13.20 -25.19
N THR A 81 -19.68 -12.75 -23.98
CA THR A 81 -20.45 -11.72 -23.25
C THR A 81 -20.49 -10.41 -24.01
N PHE A 82 -19.43 -10.10 -24.76
CA PHE A 82 -19.38 -8.96 -25.68
C PHE A 82 -19.08 -9.49 -27.06
N LYS A 83 -20.09 -9.51 -27.92
CA LYS A 83 -19.93 -9.96 -29.30
C LYS A 83 -20.56 -8.97 -30.26
N GLY A 84 -19.85 -8.62 -31.32
CA GLY A 84 -20.38 -7.74 -32.34
C GLY A 84 -19.38 -7.38 -33.42
N ILE A 85 -19.90 -6.78 -34.49
CA ILE A 85 -19.11 -6.21 -35.56
C ILE A 85 -19.49 -4.74 -35.68
N GLN A 86 -18.51 -3.85 -35.53
CA GLN A 86 -18.70 -2.42 -35.67
C GLN A 86 -17.92 -1.90 -36.88
N GLN A 87 -18.63 -1.31 -37.83
CA GLN A 87 -17.99 -0.56 -38.90
C GLN A 87 -17.47 0.77 -38.35
N LEU A 88 -16.21 1.05 -38.62
CA LEU A 88 -15.52 2.27 -38.28
C LEU A 88 -15.31 3.08 -39.53
N GLU A 89 -16.14 4.11 -39.68
CA GLU A 89 -15.91 5.17 -40.65
C GLU A 89 -14.95 6.21 -40.06
N TRP A 90 -13.95 6.59 -40.83
CA TRP A 90 -13.02 7.65 -40.48
C TRP A 90 -13.31 8.84 -41.37
N GLU A 91 -13.46 10.02 -40.77
CA GLU A 91 -13.44 11.24 -41.55
C GLU A 91 -12.06 11.40 -42.20
N PRO A 92 -11.99 11.89 -43.45
CA PRO A 92 -10.74 12.26 -44.09
C PRO A 92 -9.99 13.23 -43.18
N CYS A 93 -8.90 12.78 -42.57
CA CYS A 93 -8.23 13.54 -41.54
C CYS A 93 -7.24 14.52 -42.17
N VAL A 94 -7.40 15.82 -41.89
CA VAL A 94 -6.43 16.87 -42.23
C VAL A 94 -5.24 16.87 -41.23
N ARG A 95 -5.39 16.20 -40.07
CA ARG A 95 -4.37 16.11 -39.01
C ARG A 95 -3.62 14.77 -39.04
N GLU A 96 -2.40 14.77 -38.49
CA GLU A 96 -1.53 13.58 -38.47
C GLU A 96 -2.08 12.39 -37.68
N VAL A 97 -3.00 12.65 -36.75
CA VAL A 97 -3.64 11.63 -35.90
C VAL A 97 -5.15 11.83 -35.86
N SER A 98 -5.92 10.79 -36.20
CA SER A 98 -7.34 10.68 -35.87
C SER A 98 -7.57 9.62 -34.80
N ARG A 99 -8.48 9.90 -33.86
CA ARG A 99 -8.80 9.00 -32.74
C ARG A 99 -10.28 8.68 -32.78
N LYS A 100 -10.63 7.41 -32.57
CA LYS A 100 -12.02 6.98 -32.43
C LYS A 100 -12.19 6.17 -31.15
N ARG A 101 -13.22 6.52 -30.40
CA ARG A 101 -13.66 5.77 -29.22
C ARG A 101 -14.87 4.94 -29.61
N VAL A 102 -14.79 3.64 -29.35
CA VAL A 102 -15.87 2.71 -29.66
C VAL A 102 -16.32 2.10 -28.36
N LEU A 103 -17.59 2.29 -28.02
CA LEU A 103 -18.19 1.76 -26.81
C LEU A 103 -19.03 0.54 -27.19
N PHE A 104 -18.77 -0.59 -26.54
CA PHE A 104 -19.48 -1.84 -26.73
C PHE A 104 -20.27 -2.17 -25.49
N GLN A 105 -21.55 -2.47 -25.66
CA GLN A 105 -22.37 -2.99 -24.57
C GLN A 105 -22.27 -4.52 -24.56
N SER A 106 -22.31 -5.12 -23.38
CA SER A 106 -22.45 -6.57 -23.24
C SER A 106 -23.81 -7.01 -23.78
N VAL A 107 -23.91 -8.29 -24.18
CA VAL A 107 -25.15 -8.91 -24.67
C VAL A 107 -26.26 -8.87 -23.61
N ASP A 108 -25.90 -8.93 -22.33
CA ASP A 108 -26.84 -8.82 -21.21
C ASP A 108 -27.15 -7.36 -20.79
N GLY A 109 -26.53 -6.37 -21.43
CA GLY A 109 -26.74 -4.95 -21.18
C GLY A 109 -26.09 -4.38 -19.91
N THR A 110 -25.40 -5.22 -19.12
CA THR A 110 -24.90 -4.84 -17.78
C THR A 110 -23.50 -4.22 -17.78
N GLY A 111 -22.70 -4.50 -18.81
CA GLY A 111 -21.31 -4.08 -18.92
C GLY A 111 -21.05 -3.28 -20.18
N TRP A 112 -20.00 -2.46 -20.13
CA TRP A 112 -19.51 -1.73 -21.29
C TRP A 112 -18.01 -1.97 -21.47
N VAL A 113 -17.53 -2.00 -22.70
CA VAL A 113 -16.10 -2.02 -23.04
C VAL A 113 -15.82 -0.84 -23.94
N LEU A 114 -14.89 0.01 -23.52
CA LEU A 114 -14.43 1.16 -24.30
C LEU A 114 -13.13 0.79 -25.01
N VAL A 115 -13.13 0.79 -26.34
CA VAL A 115 -11.94 0.59 -27.17
C VAL A 115 -11.52 1.92 -27.77
N ASN A 116 -10.26 2.30 -27.54
CA ASN A 116 -9.64 3.49 -28.12
C ASN A 116 -8.75 3.08 -29.30
N ILE A 117 -9.03 3.64 -30.48
CA ILE A 117 -8.32 3.33 -31.72
C ILE A 117 -7.72 4.61 -32.27
N GLY A 118 -6.44 4.57 -32.64
CA GLY A 118 -5.74 5.66 -33.30
C GLY A 118 -5.42 5.31 -34.75
N ARG A 119 -5.66 6.24 -35.66
CA ARG A 119 -5.16 6.20 -37.04
C ARG A 119 -4.15 7.34 -37.19
N PHE A 120 -2.98 6.99 -37.69
CA PHE A 120 -1.86 7.88 -37.91
C PHE A 120 -1.60 8.02 -39.41
N THR A 121 -1.57 9.24 -39.94
CA THR A 121 -1.27 9.47 -41.36
C THR A 121 0.23 9.53 -41.61
N SER A 122 0.98 10.12 -40.67
CA SER A 122 2.44 10.33 -40.69
C SER A 122 3.09 9.68 -39.47
N ALA A 123 3.22 8.35 -39.47
CA ALA A 123 3.88 7.63 -38.38
C ALA A 123 5.05 6.81 -38.91
N SER A 124 6.14 6.83 -38.14
CA SER A 124 7.24 5.89 -38.28
C SER A 124 6.91 4.60 -37.55
N VAL A 125 7.35 3.48 -38.12
CA VAL A 125 7.30 2.18 -37.45
C VAL A 125 8.63 2.00 -36.72
N ILE A 126 8.56 1.90 -35.40
CA ILE A 126 9.72 1.69 -34.56
C ILE A 126 9.84 0.22 -34.25
N ASN A 127 11.01 -0.37 -34.48
CA ASN A 127 11.33 -1.70 -33.96
C ASN A 127 12.16 -1.55 -32.69
N VAL A 128 11.61 -2.05 -31.58
CA VAL A 128 12.25 -2.05 -30.26
C VAL A 128 12.76 -3.46 -29.95
N LYS A 129 14.07 -3.58 -29.75
CA LYS A 129 14.73 -4.82 -29.34
C LYS A 129 15.34 -4.66 -27.95
N PHE A 130 15.15 -5.66 -27.11
CA PHE A 130 15.78 -5.76 -25.79
C PHE A 130 16.78 -6.91 -25.82
N ASN A 131 18.05 -6.63 -25.54
CA ASN A 131 19.10 -7.64 -25.42
C ASN A 131 19.69 -7.64 -24.02
N LEU A 132 19.92 -8.82 -23.45
CA LEU A 132 20.68 -8.99 -22.22
C LEU A 132 22.16 -9.15 -22.56
N ILE A 133 22.95 -8.13 -22.21
CA ILE A 133 24.41 -8.17 -22.37
C ILE A 133 24.95 -8.80 -21.10
N ASN A 134 25.61 -9.95 -21.24
CA ASN A 134 26.24 -10.80 -20.20
C ASN A 134 25.47 -12.10 -19.83
N ASN A 135 25.10 -12.88 -20.84
CA ASN A 135 24.88 -14.34 -20.73
C ASN A 135 23.52 -14.77 -20.10
N PRO A 136 22.44 -14.88 -20.89
CA PRO A 136 21.08 -14.88 -20.35
C PRO A 136 20.24 -16.12 -20.65
N THR A 137 20.81 -17.24 -21.12
CA THR A 137 19.97 -18.41 -21.47
C THR A 137 19.18 -18.94 -20.29
N ASP A 138 19.69 -18.76 -19.06
CA ASP A 138 19.05 -19.17 -17.82
C ASP A 138 18.48 -17.98 -17.02
N ALA A 139 18.47 -16.78 -17.60
CA ALA A 139 17.93 -15.62 -16.91
C ALA A 139 16.40 -15.68 -16.90
N ASN A 140 15.80 -15.77 -15.72
CA ASN A 140 14.36 -15.68 -15.57
C ASN A 140 13.94 -14.21 -15.67
N VAL A 141 13.44 -13.81 -16.84
CA VAL A 141 12.95 -12.46 -17.11
C VAL A 141 11.42 -12.46 -17.07
N SER A 142 10.83 -11.53 -16.31
CA SER A 142 9.41 -11.17 -16.39
C SER A 142 9.27 -9.65 -16.31
N GLY A 143 8.12 -9.06 -16.63
CA GLY A 143 7.98 -7.60 -16.57
C GLY A 143 7.00 -7.01 -17.56
N VAL A 144 6.91 -5.69 -17.68
CA VAL A 144 6.10 -5.01 -18.70
C VAL A 144 6.88 -3.83 -19.26
N VAL A 145 6.81 -3.63 -20.57
CA VAL A 145 7.29 -2.41 -21.23
C VAL A 145 6.08 -1.62 -21.75
N PHE A 146 5.98 -0.36 -21.37
CA PHE A 146 4.94 0.53 -21.86
C PHE A 146 5.55 1.51 -22.86
N ALA A 147 4.98 1.60 -24.05
CA ALA A 147 5.28 2.65 -25.01
C ALA A 147 4.15 3.69 -24.99
N ALA A 148 4.47 4.95 -24.75
CA ALA A 148 3.49 6.04 -24.77
C ALA A 148 4.00 7.19 -25.62
N ASN A 149 3.17 7.76 -26.48
CA ASN A 149 3.53 8.96 -27.24
C ASN A 149 3.20 10.21 -26.40
N SER A 150 4.12 11.17 -26.32
CA SER A 150 4.04 12.33 -25.42
C SER A 150 2.82 13.24 -25.64
N GLU A 151 2.29 13.32 -26.87
CA GLU A 151 1.10 14.14 -27.17
C GLU A 151 -0.24 13.41 -26.96
N LEU A 152 -0.19 12.16 -26.52
CA LEU A 152 -1.37 11.49 -25.98
C LEU A 152 -1.45 11.88 -24.50
N ASP A 153 -2.01 13.07 -24.21
CA ASP A 153 -2.33 13.61 -22.87
C ASP A 153 -3.28 12.75 -22.01
N LEU A 154 -3.38 11.45 -22.31
CA LEU A 154 -4.13 10.47 -21.60
C LEU A 154 -3.18 9.34 -21.17
N PRO A 155 -2.90 9.16 -19.86
CA PRO A 155 -2.11 8.03 -19.35
C PRO A 155 -2.71 6.66 -19.72
N SER A 156 -3.94 6.64 -20.26
CA SER A 156 -4.66 5.46 -20.74
C SER A 156 -4.45 5.15 -22.24
N CYS A 157 -3.50 5.77 -22.94
CA CYS A 157 -3.26 5.52 -24.37
C CYS A 157 -1.84 5.03 -24.67
N ALA A 158 -1.24 4.29 -23.73
CA ALA A 158 0.04 3.64 -23.93
C ALA A 158 -0.13 2.32 -24.71
N SER A 159 0.55 2.21 -25.85
CA SER A 159 0.77 0.93 -26.53
C SER A 159 1.61 0.04 -25.60
N VAL A 160 1.01 -1.05 -25.10
CA VAL A 160 1.74 -1.99 -24.24
C VAL A 160 2.63 -2.86 -25.13
N LEU A 161 3.94 -2.69 -24.98
CA LEU A 161 4.94 -3.58 -25.56
C LEU A 161 5.14 -4.72 -24.56
N PHE A 162 4.33 -5.75 -24.68
CA PHE A 162 4.24 -6.75 -23.64
C PHE A 162 5.57 -7.51 -23.46
N LEU A 163 6.00 -7.53 -22.21
CA LEU A 163 6.79 -8.60 -21.65
C LEU A 163 5.87 -9.39 -20.68
N LYS A 164 6.09 -10.69 -20.48
CA LYS A 164 5.16 -11.55 -19.74
C LYS A 164 4.93 -11.15 -18.28
N ASN A 165 3.82 -11.62 -17.70
CA ASN A 165 3.46 -11.33 -16.32
C ASN A 165 4.56 -11.79 -15.33
N PRO A 166 4.66 -11.16 -14.15
CA PRO A 166 5.50 -11.64 -13.06
C PRO A 166 5.22 -13.12 -12.74
N GLY A 167 6.19 -14.00 -13.00
CA GLY A 167 6.08 -15.45 -12.76
C GLY A 167 5.91 -16.32 -14.01
N ASP A 168 5.73 -15.74 -15.20
CA ASP A 168 5.86 -16.47 -16.45
C ASP A 168 7.33 -16.44 -16.89
N GLU A 169 8.00 -17.59 -16.93
CA GLU A 169 9.39 -17.65 -17.40
C GLU A 169 9.46 -17.28 -18.88
N ILE A 170 10.31 -16.32 -19.20
CA ILE A 170 10.66 -15.98 -20.58
C ILE A 170 12.02 -16.60 -20.85
N GLN A 171 12.02 -17.57 -21.77
CA GLN A 171 13.27 -18.07 -22.31
C GLN A 171 13.88 -16.96 -23.17
N VAL A 172 15.00 -16.42 -22.71
CA VAL A 172 15.78 -15.46 -23.48
C VAL A 172 16.44 -16.22 -24.64
N GLY A 173 16.43 -15.60 -25.83
CA GLY A 173 17.07 -16.18 -27.00
C GLY A 173 18.57 -16.44 -26.78
N PRO A 174 19.19 -17.31 -27.60
CA PRO A 174 20.61 -17.64 -27.49
C PRO A 174 21.55 -16.42 -27.73
N ASP A 175 21.04 -15.39 -28.37
CA ASP A 175 21.68 -14.09 -28.61
C ASP A 175 21.41 -13.05 -27.51
N GLY A 176 20.67 -13.44 -26.47
CA GLY A 176 20.25 -12.56 -25.40
C GLY A 176 19.04 -11.70 -25.72
N VAL A 177 18.39 -11.90 -26.88
CA VAL A 177 17.16 -11.19 -27.22
C VAL A 177 16.05 -11.64 -26.29
N ILE A 178 15.43 -10.67 -25.61
CA ILE A 178 14.22 -10.89 -24.83
C ILE A 178 13.03 -10.81 -25.81
N PRO A 179 12.30 -11.92 -26.05
CA PRO A 179 11.20 -11.91 -27.01
C PRO A 179 10.04 -11.04 -26.49
N LEU A 180 9.73 -9.97 -27.22
CA LEU A 180 8.54 -9.15 -26.99
C LEU A 180 7.33 -9.73 -27.73
N SER A 181 6.11 -9.60 -27.18
CA SER A 181 4.91 -9.99 -27.93
C SER A 181 4.63 -9.06 -29.12
N LYS A 182 5.09 -7.80 -29.02
CA LYS A 182 5.04 -6.78 -30.06
C LYS A 182 6.36 -6.03 -30.02
N ALA A 183 7.14 -6.07 -31.09
CA ALA A 183 8.38 -5.30 -31.22
C ALA A 183 8.16 -3.97 -31.98
N PHE A 184 7.02 -3.83 -32.66
CA PHE A 184 6.73 -2.67 -33.50
C PHE A 184 5.78 -1.68 -32.84
N VAL A 185 6.12 -0.40 -32.83
CA VAL A 185 5.26 0.70 -32.35
C VAL A 185 5.08 1.75 -33.43
N GLY A 186 3.84 2.15 -33.66
CA GLY A 186 3.52 3.35 -34.42
C GLY A 186 3.76 4.62 -33.63
N VAL A 187 4.65 5.48 -34.11
CA VAL A 187 4.90 6.77 -33.48
C VAL A 187 4.73 7.88 -34.51
N PRO A 188 3.81 8.84 -34.28
CA PRO A 188 3.72 10.05 -35.10
C PRO A 188 5.06 10.76 -35.15
N LEU A 189 5.40 11.34 -36.30
CA LEU A 189 6.69 12.01 -36.48
C LEU A 189 6.89 13.19 -35.52
N ASP A 190 5.82 13.87 -35.13
CA ASP A 190 5.82 15.01 -34.21
C ASP A 190 5.81 14.62 -32.71
N CYS A 191 5.76 13.33 -32.38
CA CYS A 191 5.60 12.85 -31.00
C CYS A 191 6.88 12.25 -30.42
N GLN A 192 7.14 12.46 -29.12
CA GLN A 192 8.19 11.75 -28.39
C GLN A 192 7.66 10.38 -27.94
N LEU A 193 8.41 9.31 -28.21
CA LEU A 193 8.13 7.97 -27.66
C LEU A 193 8.71 7.88 -26.25
N SER A 194 7.88 7.68 -25.25
CA SER A 194 8.30 7.32 -23.89
C SER A 194 8.20 5.80 -23.70
N LEU A 195 9.34 5.12 -23.50
CA LEU A 195 9.37 3.71 -23.08
C LEU A 195 9.56 3.61 -21.57
N ARG A 196 8.53 3.15 -20.86
CA ARG A 196 8.62 2.82 -19.44
C ARG A 196 8.82 1.32 -19.29
N VAL A 197 10.03 0.94 -18.91
CA VAL A 197 10.50 -0.44 -18.79
C VAL A 197 10.38 -0.89 -17.33
N HIS A 198 9.64 -1.95 -17.06
CA HIS A 198 9.52 -2.58 -15.73
C HIS A 198 9.87 -4.06 -15.84
N LEU A 199 11.14 -4.44 -15.80
CA LEU A 199 11.58 -5.84 -15.86
C LEU A 199 11.89 -6.39 -14.48
N ILE A 200 11.84 -7.70 -14.33
CA ILE A 200 12.30 -8.47 -13.20
C ILE A 200 13.21 -9.53 -13.79
N ILE A 201 14.52 -9.40 -13.59
CA ILE A 201 15.52 -10.35 -14.09
C ILE A 201 16.10 -11.06 -12.88
N ASN A 202 15.92 -12.38 -12.80
CA ASN A 202 16.36 -13.21 -11.68
C ASN A 202 15.86 -12.68 -10.32
N GLY A 203 14.58 -12.28 -10.27
CA GLY A 203 13.93 -11.75 -9.07
C GLY A 203 14.31 -10.31 -8.69
N GLN A 204 15.16 -9.64 -9.47
CA GLN A 204 15.53 -8.24 -9.23
C GLN A 204 14.71 -7.31 -10.15
N PRO A 205 14.04 -6.26 -9.63
CA PRO A 205 13.29 -5.32 -10.45
C PRO A 205 14.20 -4.29 -11.14
N TYR A 206 13.83 -3.92 -12.37
CA TYR A 206 14.48 -2.96 -13.26
C TYR A 206 13.41 -2.00 -13.75
N ILE A 207 13.41 -0.77 -13.25
CA ILE A 207 12.45 0.26 -13.67
C ILE A 207 13.22 1.39 -14.31
N ASN A 208 12.93 1.69 -15.57
CA ASN A 208 13.50 2.84 -16.26
C ASN A 208 12.46 3.53 -17.16
N MET A 209 12.66 4.81 -17.41
CA MET A 209 11.86 5.60 -18.35
C MET A 209 12.79 6.21 -19.38
N LEU A 210 12.65 5.74 -20.61
CA LEU A 210 13.40 6.23 -21.76
C LEU A 210 12.49 7.11 -22.58
N ARG A 211 13.05 8.11 -23.25
CA ARG A 211 12.30 8.97 -24.15
C ARG A 211 13.09 9.13 -25.44
N PHE A 212 12.42 8.92 -26.58
CA PHE A 212 13.02 8.95 -27.90
C PHE A 212 12.29 9.93 -28.79
N ASN A 213 13.02 10.68 -29.61
CA ASN A 213 12.45 11.61 -30.57
C ASN A 213 12.64 11.08 -32.00
N PRO A 214 11.55 10.79 -32.75
CA PRO A 214 11.61 10.26 -34.12
C PRO A 214 12.46 11.09 -35.07
N ILE A 215 12.43 12.41 -34.90
CA ILE A 215 13.04 13.36 -35.83
C ILE A 215 14.53 13.52 -35.54
N GLU A 216 14.92 13.42 -34.27
CA GLU A 216 16.29 13.72 -33.81
C GLU A 216 17.17 12.47 -33.75
N GLU A 217 16.58 11.27 -33.65
CA GLU A 217 17.32 10.07 -33.26
C GLU A 217 17.11 8.92 -34.27
N GLY A 218 18.17 8.44 -34.93
CA GLY A 218 18.07 7.39 -35.96
C GLY A 218 18.19 5.95 -35.45
N VAL A 219 19.12 5.67 -34.55
CA VAL A 219 19.19 4.44 -33.77
C VAL A 219 19.60 4.83 -32.37
N VAL A 220 18.80 4.46 -31.38
CA VAL A 220 19.12 4.76 -29.99
C VAL A 220 19.43 3.49 -29.26
N GLU A 221 20.62 3.47 -28.68
CA GLU A 221 21.08 2.39 -27.81
C GLU A 221 21.18 2.92 -26.40
N GLU A 222 20.39 2.35 -25.50
CA GLU A 222 20.48 2.68 -24.08
C GLU A 222 20.81 1.44 -23.26
N PHE A 223 21.67 1.63 -22.27
CA PHE A 223 22.07 0.61 -21.32
C PHE A 223 21.40 0.93 -19.99
N ILE A 224 20.64 -0.02 -19.47
CA ILE A 224 20.11 0.06 -18.10
C ILE A 224 21.07 -0.73 -17.20
N PRO A 225 21.99 -0.07 -16.48
CA PRO A 225 22.86 -0.75 -15.53
C PRO A 225 22.09 -1.14 -14.27
N ASN A 226 22.27 -2.37 -13.80
CA ASN A 226 21.93 -2.75 -12.43
C ASN A 226 23.18 -2.85 -11.55
N LYS A 227 23.00 -2.69 -10.25
CA LYS A 227 24.02 -2.83 -9.20
C LYS A 227 24.74 -4.18 -9.18
N LYS A 228 24.23 -5.20 -9.89
CA LYS A 228 24.72 -6.59 -9.92
C LYS A 228 24.93 -7.14 -11.34
N GLU A 229 25.64 -6.39 -12.19
CA GLU A 229 26.26 -6.83 -13.45
C GLU A 229 25.37 -7.13 -14.68
N ALA A 230 24.05 -7.30 -14.53
CA ALA A 230 23.15 -7.43 -15.67
C ALA A 230 22.95 -6.07 -16.37
N LYS A 231 23.17 -6.04 -17.70
CA LYS A 231 22.94 -4.87 -18.54
C LYS A 231 21.84 -5.21 -19.55
N VAL A 232 20.77 -4.42 -19.54
CA VAL A 232 19.75 -4.48 -20.58
C VAL A 232 20.13 -3.46 -21.65
N HIS A 233 20.41 -3.94 -22.85
CA HIS A 233 20.56 -3.14 -24.06
C HIS A 233 19.20 -2.95 -24.69
N ILE A 234 18.87 -1.71 -24.99
CA ILE A 234 17.63 -1.38 -25.68
C ILE A 234 18.04 -0.75 -26.99
N GLN A 235 17.74 -1.43 -28.08
CA GLN A 235 17.98 -0.94 -29.42
C GLN A 235 16.64 -0.52 -30.03
N VAL A 236 16.51 0.78 -30.27
CA VAL A 236 15.37 1.39 -30.95
C VAL A 236 15.81 1.72 -32.37
N THR A 237 15.24 1.02 -33.36
CA THR A 237 15.50 1.27 -34.77
C THR A 237 14.27 1.86 -35.44
N TRP A 238 14.42 3.04 -36.04
CA TRP A 238 13.37 3.69 -36.79
C TRP A 238 13.34 3.12 -38.21
N GLY A 239 12.25 2.44 -38.55
CA GLY A 239 11.99 2.03 -39.92
C GLY A 239 11.49 3.23 -40.71
N VAL A 240 12.42 4.00 -41.30
CA VAL A 240 12.05 4.84 -42.43
C VAL A 240 11.82 3.88 -43.58
N GLU A 241 10.57 3.70 -44.01
CA GLU A 241 10.35 3.16 -45.36
C GLU A 241 11.11 4.09 -46.30
N ALA A 242 12.21 3.57 -46.85
CA ALA A 242 13.22 4.33 -47.57
C ALA A 242 12.58 5.28 -48.59
N ASN A 243 12.58 6.57 -48.26
CA ASN A 243 12.52 7.68 -49.19
C ASN A 243 13.21 8.88 -48.53
N GLU A 244 14.54 8.87 -48.67
CA GLU A 244 15.53 9.97 -48.68
C GLU A 244 15.43 11.16 -47.68
N ALA A 245 16.55 11.33 -46.93
CA ALA A 245 17.19 12.56 -46.39
C ALA A 245 16.92 12.99 -44.92
N PRO A 246 17.76 13.87 -44.32
CA PRO A 246 19.23 13.83 -44.18
C PRO A 246 19.69 13.91 -42.69
N ILE A 247 20.92 13.46 -42.43
CA ILE A 247 21.55 13.40 -41.09
C ILE A 247 22.15 14.77 -40.71
N TYR A 248 21.87 15.27 -39.50
CA TYR A 248 22.64 16.33 -38.83
C TYR A 248 23.34 15.76 -37.58
N GLU A 249 24.60 16.13 -37.40
CA GLU A 249 25.51 15.67 -36.32
C GLU A 249 25.73 16.86 -35.36
N ILE A 250 25.40 16.72 -34.08
CA ILE A 250 25.76 17.69 -33.01
C ILE A 250 26.12 16.94 -31.71
N ASP A 251 27.34 17.15 -31.24
CA ASP A 251 27.91 16.73 -29.94
C ASP A 251 27.27 17.46 -28.74
N PHE A 252 26.98 16.76 -27.62
CA PHE A 252 26.95 17.39 -26.28
C PHE A 252 27.22 16.43 -25.09
N ILE A 253 27.70 17.05 -24.01
CA ILE A 253 28.55 16.58 -22.89
C ILE A 253 27.80 15.80 -21.78
N CYS A 254 28.38 14.69 -21.27
CA CYS A 254 27.87 13.87 -20.16
C CYS A 254 28.27 14.35 -18.74
N GLN A 255 27.35 14.23 -17.76
CA GLN A 255 27.55 14.52 -16.33
C GLN A 255 28.37 13.41 -15.61
N ARG A 256 29.25 13.77 -14.66
CA ARG A 256 30.17 12.86 -13.93
C ARG A 256 29.59 12.30 -12.61
N LYS A 257 29.91 11.05 -12.28
CA LYS A 257 29.60 10.37 -10.99
C LYS A 257 30.90 9.98 -10.28
N ILE A 258 30.91 10.01 -8.94
CA ILE A 258 32.10 9.74 -8.11
C ILE A 258 31.92 8.43 -7.33
N LYS A 259 33.00 7.64 -7.23
CA LYS A 259 33.03 6.32 -6.56
C LYS A 259 33.55 6.43 -5.13
N PHE A 260 32.77 5.96 -4.15
CA PHE A 260 33.19 5.79 -2.76
C PHE A 260 33.48 4.34 -2.44
N TRP A 261 34.25 4.11 -1.38
CA TRP A 261 34.62 2.79 -0.86
C TRP A 261 34.24 2.71 0.63
N SER A 262 33.62 1.61 1.04
CA SER A 262 33.27 1.32 2.44
C SER A 262 34.48 0.74 3.20
N SER A 263 34.35 0.56 4.51
CA SER A 263 35.36 -0.12 5.34
C SER A 263 35.56 -1.59 4.99
N ASP A 264 34.62 -2.16 4.24
CA ASP A 264 34.57 -3.58 3.90
C ASP A 264 34.99 -3.80 2.43
N ASP A 265 35.69 -2.81 1.85
CA ASP A 265 36.15 -2.75 0.45
C ASP A 265 35.05 -2.76 -0.63
N GLU A 266 33.80 -2.49 -0.25
CA GLU A 266 32.70 -2.35 -1.21
C GLU A 266 32.58 -0.93 -1.74
N SER A 267 32.37 -0.79 -3.05
CA SER A 267 32.29 0.53 -3.69
C SER A 267 30.90 0.88 -4.22
N PHE A 268 30.52 2.15 -4.11
CA PHE A 268 29.25 2.65 -4.64
C PHE A 268 29.42 4.04 -5.29
N MET A 269 28.63 4.29 -6.34
CA MET A 269 28.67 5.52 -7.12
C MET A 269 27.60 6.49 -6.63
N VAL A 270 28.00 7.74 -6.42
CA VAL A 270 27.10 8.82 -5.97
C VAL A 270 27.23 9.97 -6.95
N GLU A 271 26.12 10.65 -7.24
CA GLU A 271 26.14 11.92 -7.98
C GLU A 271 27.01 12.92 -7.25
N GLU A 272 27.84 13.68 -7.98
CA GLU A 272 28.84 14.57 -7.39
C GLU A 272 28.23 15.55 -6.36
N ALA A 273 27.00 16.04 -6.60
CA ALA A 273 26.28 16.88 -5.65
C ALA A 273 25.92 16.15 -4.33
N VAL A 274 25.47 14.90 -4.40
CA VAL A 274 25.11 14.09 -3.23
C VAL A 274 26.35 13.56 -2.50
N ALA A 275 27.41 13.27 -3.25
CA ALA A 275 28.73 12.91 -2.74
C ALA A 275 29.31 14.02 -1.86
N LEU A 276 29.17 15.28 -2.30
CA LEU A 276 29.62 16.45 -1.56
C LEU A 276 28.85 16.66 -0.25
N GLU A 277 27.53 16.41 -0.23
CA GLU A 277 26.72 16.48 1.00
C GLU A 277 26.99 15.32 1.97
N LEU A 278 27.16 14.10 1.46
CA LEU A 278 27.54 12.94 2.29
C LEU A 278 28.96 13.04 2.85
N LEU A 279 29.89 13.65 2.11
CA LEU A 279 31.25 13.95 2.60
C LEU A 279 31.21 14.95 3.76
N LYS A 280 30.40 16.01 3.65
CA LYS A 280 30.17 16.97 4.74
C LYS A 280 29.63 16.27 6.00
N LEU A 281 28.65 15.38 5.85
CA LEU A 281 28.09 14.61 6.97
C LEU A 281 29.07 13.58 7.54
N ARG A 282 29.79 12.85 6.71
CA ARG A 282 30.78 11.84 7.13
C ARG A 282 31.93 12.48 7.88
N ASP A 283 32.45 13.61 7.41
CA ASP A 283 33.55 14.31 8.06
C ASP A 283 33.08 14.96 9.38
N LEU A 284 31.80 15.33 9.49
CA LEU A 284 31.14 15.70 10.75
C LEU A 284 31.07 14.52 11.75
N ILE A 285 30.72 13.33 11.27
CA ILE A 285 30.57 12.10 12.06
C ILE A 285 31.93 11.55 12.51
N LYS A 286 32.93 11.55 11.62
CA LYS A 286 34.24 10.94 11.84
C LYS A 286 35.16 11.78 12.73
N HIS A 287 34.85 13.07 12.92
CA HIS A 287 35.66 13.99 13.74
C HIS A 287 34.91 14.53 14.96
N SER A 288 33.69 14.04 15.23
CA SER A 288 32.96 14.38 16.45
C SER A 288 33.07 13.25 17.48
N PRO A 289 33.85 13.41 18.57
CA PRO A 289 33.89 12.47 19.69
C PRO A 289 32.58 12.44 20.52
N TYR A 290 31.48 13.00 20.00
CA TYR A 290 30.21 13.23 20.69
C TYR A 290 29.01 12.59 19.98
N PHE A 291 29.16 11.42 19.35
CA PHE A 291 28.03 10.73 18.71
C PHE A 291 26.87 10.41 19.69
N GLY A 292 27.11 10.40 21.01
CA GLY A 292 26.07 10.31 22.05
C GLY A 292 25.28 11.59 22.34
N GLN A 293 25.57 12.70 21.65
CA GLN A 293 24.92 14.02 21.85
C GLN A 293 24.07 14.48 20.67
N HIS A 294 23.78 13.62 19.69
CA HIS A 294 22.78 13.97 18.68
C HIS A 294 21.41 14.16 19.35
N ASP A 295 20.71 15.23 18.99
CA ASP A 295 19.37 15.47 19.51
C ASP A 295 18.43 14.35 19.04
N LEU A 296 17.41 14.06 19.87
CA LEU A 296 16.45 12.99 19.57
C LEU A 296 15.73 13.24 18.23
N VAL A 297 15.57 14.51 17.85
CA VAL A 297 14.93 14.94 16.61
C VAL A 297 15.71 14.45 15.39
N THR A 298 17.03 14.59 15.39
CA THR A 298 17.91 14.12 14.30
C THR A 298 17.85 12.60 14.19
N LEU A 299 17.90 11.88 15.31
CA LEU A 299 17.76 10.42 15.31
C LEU A 299 16.41 9.97 14.77
N PHE A 300 15.30 10.63 15.14
CA PHE A 300 13.98 10.34 14.59
C PHE A 300 13.89 10.60 13.08
N ASN A 301 14.43 11.73 12.60
CA ASN A 301 14.44 12.05 11.18
C ASN A 301 15.29 11.03 10.38
N LEU A 302 16.40 10.56 10.95
CA LEU A 302 17.23 9.52 10.35
C LEU A 302 16.54 8.17 10.33
N ILE A 303 15.79 7.79 11.37
CA ILE A 303 14.97 6.57 11.37
C ILE A 303 13.88 6.66 10.29
N GLN A 304 13.19 7.79 10.16
CA GLN A 304 12.19 8.00 9.11
C GLN A 304 12.81 7.92 7.71
N ALA A 305 13.97 8.54 7.49
CA ALA A 305 14.69 8.48 6.23
C ALA A 305 15.16 7.04 5.91
N ALA A 306 15.71 6.33 6.89
CA ALA A 306 16.15 4.94 6.73
C ALA A 306 14.98 4.01 6.38
N HIS A 307 13.82 4.20 7.01
CA HIS A 307 12.59 3.49 6.69
C HIS A 307 12.08 3.81 5.28
N HIS A 308 12.07 5.09 4.89
CA HIS A 308 11.66 5.52 3.55
C HIS A 308 12.55 4.93 2.45
N LEU A 309 13.85 4.84 2.71
CA LEU A 309 14.85 4.26 1.80
C LEU A 309 14.90 2.73 1.85
N GLN A 310 14.08 2.07 2.69
CA GLN A 310 14.10 0.63 2.95
C GLN A 310 15.50 0.10 3.33
N ASN A 311 16.31 0.92 4.01
CA ASN A 311 17.67 0.55 4.38
C ASN A 311 17.69 -0.04 5.80
N LYS A 312 17.68 -1.37 5.88
CA LYS A 312 17.63 -2.12 7.16
C LYS A 312 18.84 -1.81 8.06
N SER A 313 20.06 -1.82 7.53
CA SER A 313 21.26 -1.61 8.36
C SER A 313 21.32 -0.20 8.94
N LEU A 314 20.92 0.82 8.17
CA LEU A 314 20.82 2.19 8.67
C LEU A 314 19.69 2.35 9.70
N MET A 315 18.56 1.67 9.49
CA MET A 315 17.45 1.68 10.45
C MET A 315 17.84 1.00 11.76
N ASP A 316 18.49 -0.17 11.71
CA ASP A 316 18.96 -0.89 12.89
C ASP A 316 19.98 -0.04 13.67
N LEU A 317 20.95 0.58 12.97
CA LEU A 317 21.96 1.45 13.57
C LEU A 317 21.35 2.69 14.25
N THR A 318 20.41 3.36 13.58
CA THR A 318 19.76 4.58 14.10
C THR A 318 18.82 4.27 15.26
N CYS A 319 18.11 3.14 15.21
CA CYS A 319 17.28 2.65 16.33
C CYS A 319 18.14 2.26 17.54
N GLN A 320 19.28 1.59 17.32
CA GLN A 320 20.21 1.24 18.39
C GLN A 320 20.84 2.50 19.02
N ALA A 321 21.19 3.50 18.21
CA ALA A 321 21.66 4.79 18.69
C ALA A 321 20.60 5.53 19.53
N LEU A 322 19.32 5.46 19.13
CA LEU A 322 18.19 5.99 19.89
C LEU A 322 18.04 5.26 21.24
N ALA A 323 18.06 3.93 21.23
CA ALA A 323 17.94 3.12 22.45
C ALA A 323 19.08 3.41 23.45
N ASN A 324 20.33 3.47 22.97
CA ASN A 324 21.49 3.81 23.79
C ASN A 324 21.44 5.25 24.32
N SER A 325 20.92 6.17 23.51
CA SER A 325 20.72 7.57 23.92
C SER A 325 19.68 7.68 25.02
N VAL A 326 18.65 6.84 25.03
CA VAL A 326 17.61 6.84 26.08
C VAL A 326 18.10 6.12 27.34
N LYS A 327 18.79 4.98 27.21
CA LYS A 327 19.24 4.12 28.32
C LYS A 327 20.15 4.83 29.33
N THR A 328 20.93 5.80 28.88
CA THR A 328 21.95 6.48 29.72
C THR A 328 21.45 7.76 30.38
N LYS A 329 20.19 8.16 30.13
CA LYS A 329 19.66 9.47 30.54
C LYS A 329 18.56 9.33 31.57
N THR A 330 18.55 10.24 32.54
CA THR A 330 17.41 10.37 33.47
C THR A 330 16.20 10.95 32.75
N ASP A 331 14.99 10.69 33.25
CA ASP A 331 13.74 11.26 32.71
C ASP A 331 13.83 12.78 32.45
N ARG A 332 14.52 13.50 33.34
CA ARG A 332 14.72 14.96 33.24
C ARG A 332 15.66 15.38 32.11
N GLU A 333 16.65 14.56 31.78
CA GLU A 333 17.62 14.81 30.71
C GLU A 333 17.05 14.45 29.34
N ILE A 334 16.28 13.35 29.24
CA ILE A 334 15.53 12.99 28.03
C ILE A 334 14.58 14.14 27.66
N MET A 335 13.90 14.72 28.64
CA MET A 335 13.01 15.88 28.46
C MET A 335 13.72 17.18 28.05
N LYS A 336 15.01 17.34 28.32
CA LYS A 336 15.78 18.54 27.91
C LYS A 336 16.32 18.44 26.50
N MET A 337 16.62 17.22 26.03
CA MET A 337 17.26 17.01 24.72
C MET A 337 16.30 17.04 23.52
N SER A 338 14.98 17.16 23.76
CA SER A 338 14.01 17.36 22.68
C SER A 338 13.96 18.79 22.13
N ASN A 339 14.68 19.77 22.73
CA ASN A 339 14.97 21.13 22.21
C ASN A 339 13.93 21.71 21.22
N ILE A 340 12.72 22.00 21.71
CA ILE A 340 11.75 22.86 21.01
C ILE A 340 11.80 24.22 21.71
N ASP A 341 12.21 25.27 20.99
CA ASP A 341 12.30 26.64 21.51
C ASP A 341 10.92 27.32 21.55
N ASP A 342 10.58 27.91 22.70
CA ASP A 342 9.36 28.69 22.96
C ASP A 342 9.12 29.78 21.90
N ALA A 343 10.19 30.35 21.31
CA ALA A 343 10.11 31.40 20.31
C ALA A 343 9.60 30.92 18.94
N SER A 344 9.87 29.65 18.58
CA SER A 344 9.40 29.04 17.32
C SER A 344 7.89 28.75 17.36
N ILE A 345 7.38 28.41 18.54
CA ILE A 345 5.94 28.22 18.81
C ILE A 345 5.21 29.57 18.76
N LEU A 346 5.83 30.64 19.25
CA LEU A 346 5.24 31.99 19.25
C LEU A 346 5.09 32.58 17.84
N ASN A 347 6.03 32.30 16.94
CA ASN A 347 5.95 32.72 15.54
C ASN A 347 4.90 31.93 14.74
N LEU A 348 4.72 30.64 15.02
CA LEU A 348 3.60 29.87 14.48
C LEU A 348 2.25 30.40 14.98
N LYS A 349 2.13 30.85 16.23
CA LYS A 349 0.88 31.47 16.74
C LYS A 349 0.56 32.81 16.08
N ARG A 350 1.56 33.63 15.73
CA ARG A 350 1.35 34.96 15.09
C ARG A 350 0.78 34.86 13.68
N THR A 351 1.21 33.86 12.90
CA THR A 351 0.72 33.66 11.53
C THR A 351 -0.70 33.07 11.47
N TYR A 352 -1.21 32.55 12.60
CA TYR A 352 -2.51 31.88 12.68
C TYR A 352 -3.58 32.64 13.49
N SER A 353 -3.25 33.80 14.08
CA SER A 353 -4.19 34.57 14.92
C SER A 353 -4.99 35.62 14.14
N GLU A 354 -4.75 35.83 12.84
CA GLU A 354 -5.44 36.86 12.04
C GLU A 354 -6.60 36.33 11.18
N GLU A 355 -6.84 35.02 11.12
CA GLU A 355 -8.03 34.46 10.46
C GLU A 355 -8.87 33.66 11.47
N GLY A 356 -10.07 34.16 11.73
CA GLY A 356 -11.00 33.70 12.77
C GLY A 356 -11.17 32.17 12.87
N GLY A 357 -11.10 31.69 14.11
CA GLY A 357 -10.96 30.29 14.46
C GLY A 357 -11.98 29.33 13.87
N GLN A 358 -11.45 28.25 13.29
CA GLN A 358 -12.05 26.93 13.33
C GLN A 358 -11.04 25.96 13.97
N SER A 359 -11.51 25.07 14.83
CA SER A 359 -10.69 24.03 15.44
C SER A 359 -10.06 23.15 14.34
N ILE A 360 -8.79 22.77 14.53
CA ILE A 360 -8.11 21.77 13.68
C ILE A 360 -8.99 20.52 13.51
N ASP A 361 -9.75 20.16 14.55
CA ASP A 361 -10.65 19.00 14.54
C ASP A 361 -11.85 19.16 13.59
N SER A 362 -12.35 20.39 13.37
CA SER A 362 -13.43 20.64 12.41
C SER A 362 -12.94 20.72 10.96
N ILE A 363 -11.72 21.24 10.73
CA ILE A 363 -11.09 21.29 9.41
C ILE A 363 -10.70 19.88 8.93
N LEU A 364 -10.23 19.03 9.85
CA LEU A 364 -9.89 17.64 9.55
C LEU A 364 -11.12 16.76 9.28
N ARG A 365 -12.26 17.02 9.93
CA ARG A 365 -13.53 16.32 9.64
C ARG A 365 -14.20 16.78 8.34
N GLN A 366 -14.10 18.05 7.95
CA GLN A 366 -14.69 18.55 6.71
C GLN A 366 -13.93 18.19 5.43
N ARG A 367 -12.64 17.84 5.50
CA ARG A 367 -11.81 17.58 4.31
C ARG A 367 -11.75 16.12 3.84
N GLY A 368 -12.48 15.18 4.45
CA GLY A 368 -12.62 13.80 3.95
C GLY A 368 -11.30 13.04 3.74
N LYS A 369 -10.19 13.48 4.33
CA LYS A 369 -8.88 12.82 4.25
C LYS A 369 -8.60 12.16 5.58
N GLU A 370 -8.73 10.84 5.62
CA GLU A 370 -8.12 10.01 6.67
C GLU A 370 -6.65 10.39 6.81
N THR A 371 -6.25 10.90 7.98
CA THR A 371 -4.86 11.23 8.26
C THR A 371 -4.01 9.97 8.25
N PHE A 372 -2.78 10.07 7.73
CA PHE A 372 -1.76 9.01 7.65
C PHE A 372 -1.58 8.20 8.97
N ILE A 373 -1.81 8.87 10.11
CA ILE A 373 -1.83 8.33 11.48
C ILE A 373 -2.81 7.16 11.64
N ASN A 374 -4.00 7.26 11.05
CA ASN A 374 -5.01 6.20 11.11
C ASN A 374 -4.58 5.00 10.26
N ARG A 375 -4.03 5.21 9.05
CA ARG A 375 -3.63 4.10 8.16
C ARG A 375 -2.54 3.20 8.74
N MET A 376 -1.57 3.74 9.48
CA MET A 376 -0.45 2.95 10.00
C MET A 376 -0.79 2.13 11.26
N LEU A 377 -1.72 2.62 12.09
CA LEU A 377 -2.23 1.86 13.25
C LEU A 377 -3.42 0.94 12.87
N LEU A 378 -4.12 1.23 11.77
CA LEU A 378 -5.28 0.46 11.26
C LEU A 378 -4.94 -0.53 10.14
N VAL A 379 -3.68 -0.92 9.94
CA VAL A 379 -3.27 -1.80 8.81
C VAL A 379 -4.07 -3.12 8.74
N ASP A 380 -4.77 -3.51 9.81
CA ASP A 380 -5.59 -4.73 9.85
C ASP A 380 -7.10 -4.47 10.08
N VAL A 381 -7.64 -3.29 9.75
CA VAL A 381 -9.10 -3.09 9.66
C VAL A 381 -9.50 -3.10 8.19
N PRO A 382 -10.10 -4.19 7.66
CA PRO A 382 -10.67 -4.18 6.34
C PRO A 382 -11.74 -3.09 6.28
N VAL A 383 -11.48 -2.03 5.51
CA VAL A 383 -12.50 -1.04 5.18
C VAL A 383 -13.34 -1.66 4.06
N SER A 384 -14.52 -2.17 4.41
CA SER A 384 -15.49 -2.63 3.41
C SER A 384 -15.83 -1.47 2.47
N SER A 385 -15.63 -1.67 1.17
CA SER A 385 -15.97 -0.71 0.11
C SER A 385 -17.44 -0.81 -0.33
N LEU A 386 -18.26 -1.59 0.38
CA LEU A 386 -19.70 -1.60 0.19
C LEU A 386 -20.27 -0.31 0.80
N SER A 387 -20.75 0.60 -0.05
CA SER A 387 -21.48 1.77 0.41
C SER A 387 -22.66 1.31 1.27
N LYS A 388 -22.86 1.94 2.44
CA LYS A 388 -23.97 1.74 3.40
C LYS A 388 -25.37 1.61 2.78
N LYS A 389 -25.55 2.01 1.52
CA LYS A 389 -26.80 1.94 0.76
C LYS A 389 -27.21 0.50 0.35
N TYR A 390 -26.29 -0.46 0.32
CA TYR A 390 -26.60 -1.85 -0.10
C TYR A 390 -26.78 -2.83 1.06
N LEU A 391 -26.35 -2.49 2.29
CA LEU A 391 -26.34 -3.42 3.42
C LEU A 391 -27.73 -3.77 3.99
N PHE A 392 -28.73 -2.90 3.81
CA PHE A 392 -30.10 -3.19 4.24
C PHE A 392 -30.76 -4.36 3.49
N MET A 393 -30.21 -4.82 2.35
CA MET A 393 -30.72 -5.97 1.61
C MET A 393 -30.12 -7.32 2.07
N PHE A 394 -29.03 -7.33 2.83
CA PHE A 394 -28.22 -8.55 3.01
C PHE A 394 -28.62 -9.48 4.16
N LYS A 395 -29.41 -9.03 5.14
CA LYS A 395 -29.74 -9.90 6.28
C LYS A 395 -30.54 -11.14 5.86
N ASP A 396 -31.39 -11.00 4.84
CA ASP A 396 -32.16 -12.10 4.25
C ASP A 396 -31.45 -12.74 3.02
N GLU A 397 -30.40 -12.13 2.46
CA GLU A 397 -29.78 -12.55 1.20
C GLU A 397 -28.42 -13.26 1.33
N ASN A 398 -27.80 -13.31 2.53
CA ASN A 398 -26.68 -14.21 2.78
C ASN A 398 -27.08 -15.41 3.66
N PRO A 399 -27.78 -16.41 3.09
CA PRO A 399 -28.27 -17.57 3.84
C PRO A 399 -27.12 -18.37 4.46
N PHE A 400 -25.92 -18.30 3.89
CA PHE A 400 -24.74 -18.97 4.41
C PHE A 400 -24.23 -18.34 5.71
N PHE A 401 -24.15 -17.00 5.78
CA PHE A 401 -23.79 -16.29 7.01
C PHE A 401 -24.83 -16.52 8.10
N ALA A 402 -26.12 -16.38 7.76
CA ALA A 402 -27.21 -16.62 8.70
C ALA A 402 -27.20 -18.05 9.25
N GLN A 403 -26.94 -19.05 8.40
CA GLN A 403 -26.80 -20.44 8.81
C GLN A 403 -25.59 -20.66 9.72
N CYS A 404 -24.42 -20.09 9.38
CA CYS A 404 -23.22 -20.20 10.22
C CYS A 404 -23.44 -19.56 11.59
N LEU A 405 -24.00 -18.36 11.63
CA LEU A 405 -24.33 -17.67 12.87
C LEU A 405 -25.35 -18.46 13.70
N GLY A 406 -26.42 -18.95 13.08
CA GLY A 406 -27.43 -19.80 13.75
C GLY A 406 -26.81 -21.04 14.39
N ASN A 407 -25.97 -21.77 13.64
CA ASN A 407 -25.26 -22.94 14.15
C ASN A 407 -24.37 -22.62 15.36
N VAL A 408 -23.66 -21.48 15.32
CA VAL A 408 -22.83 -21.03 16.45
C VAL A 408 -23.71 -20.73 17.66
N LEU A 409 -24.78 -19.94 17.50
CA LEU A 409 -25.64 -19.52 18.61
C LEU A 409 -26.40 -20.70 19.24
N GLU A 410 -26.96 -21.60 18.43
CA GLU A 410 -27.62 -22.83 18.92
C GLU A 410 -26.64 -23.73 19.68
N SER A 411 -25.41 -23.84 19.20
CA SER A 411 -24.37 -24.63 19.85
C SER A 411 -23.90 -23.99 21.16
N VAL A 412 -23.81 -22.66 21.23
CA VAL A 412 -23.46 -21.93 22.47
C VAL A 412 -24.53 -22.12 23.55
N ASP A 413 -25.80 -22.19 23.18
CA ASP A 413 -26.91 -22.37 24.13
C ASP A 413 -27.09 -23.85 24.55
N SER A 414 -26.55 -24.79 23.77
CA SER A 414 -26.63 -26.23 24.03
C SER A 414 -25.59 -26.71 25.06
N LYS A 415 -26.06 -27.28 26.18
CA LYS A 415 -25.17 -27.87 27.21
C LYS A 415 -24.36 -29.09 26.72
N ASN A 416 -24.81 -29.76 25.66
CA ASN A 416 -24.22 -30.99 25.12
C ASN A 416 -23.76 -30.84 23.66
N SER A 417 -23.43 -29.62 23.24
CA SER A 417 -22.95 -29.39 21.87
C SER A 417 -21.64 -30.14 21.63
N ASP A 418 -21.57 -30.81 20.48
CA ASP A 418 -20.34 -31.33 19.91
C ASP A 418 -19.34 -30.17 19.70
N LEU A 419 -18.29 -30.12 20.54
CA LEU A 419 -17.33 -29.02 20.57
C LEU A 419 -16.57 -28.88 19.25
N GLU A 420 -16.39 -29.95 18.48
CA GLU A 420 -15.74 -29.88 17.17
C GLU A 420 -16.63 -29.18 16.14
N LYS A 421 -17.93 -29.47 16.16
CA LYS A 421 -18.91 -28.78 15.31
C LYS A 421 -19.01 -27.29 15.66
N LEU A 422 -19.01 -26.96 16.95
CA LEU A 422 -18.99 -25.57 17.41
C LEU A 422 -17.70 -24.86 16.95
N LEU A 423 -16.54 -25.50 17.10
CA LEU A 423 -15.26 -24.95 16.63
C LEU A 423 -15.27 -24.69 15.12
N GLU A 424 -15.76 -25.64 14.32
CA GLU A 424 -15.87 -25.48 12.87
C GLU A 424 -16.85 -24.38 12.47
N ALA A 425 -18.00 -24.27 13.15
CA ALA A 425 -18.97 -23.20 12.89
C ALA A 425 -18.39 -21.82 13.22
N ILE A 426 -17.68 -21.68 14.35
CA ILE A 426 -17.01 -20.43 14.73
C ILE A 426 -15.89 -20.09 13.75
N ARG A 427 -15.10 -21.08 13.31
CA ARG A 427 -14.04 -20.86 12.31
C ARG A 427 -14.62 -20.31 11.01
N ARG A 428 -15.69 -20.90 10.48
CA ARG A 428 -16.36 -20.39 9.28
C ARG A 428 -16.90 -18.98 9.46
N LEU A 429 -17.50 -18.69 10.62
CA LEU A 429 -17.99 -17.35 10.94
C LEU A 429 -16.85 -16.33 11.00
N HIS A 430 -15.73 -16.70 11.62
CA HIS A 430 -14.51 -15.89 11.65
C HIS A 430 -14.01 -15.60 10.23
N ASP A 431 -13.86 -16.62 9.40
CA ASP A 431 -13.33 -16.47 8.04
C ASP A 431 -14.24 -15.59 7.16
N LEU A 432 -15.57 -15.67 7.35
CA LEU A 432 -16.52 -14.78 6.68
C LEU A 432 -16.35 -13.32 7.12
N ILE A 433 -16.26 -13.07 8.43
CA ILE A 433 -16.12 -11.71 8.98
C ILE A 433 -14.75 -11.10 8.63
N ASP A 434 -13.71 -11.92 8.57
CA ASP A 434 -12.36 -11.50 8.17
C ASP A 434 -12.32 -11.12 6.67
N GLN A 435 -13.06 -11.85 5.82
CA GLN A 435 -13.20 -11.56 4.40
C GLN A 435 -14.08 -10.33 4.11
N ASP A 436 -15.12 -10.11 4.91
CA ASP A 436 -16.05 -8.97 4.77
C ASP A 436 -16.52 -8.45 6.13
N THR A 437 -15.89 -7.35 6.58
CA THR A 437 -16.27 -6.65 7.81
C THR A 437 -17.68 -6.06 7.75
N GLY A 438 -18.27 -5.89 6.55
CA GLY A 438 -19.66 -5.49 6.40
C GLY A 438 -20.65 -6.49 7.00
N LEU A 439 -20.26 -7.76 7.16
CA LEU A 439 -21.10 -8.79 7.81
C LEU A 439 -21.32 -8.54 9.30
N VAL A 440 -20.51 -7.68 9.93
CA VAL A 440 -20.77 -7.16 11.29
C VAL A 440 -22.12 -6.43 11.35
N GLU A 441 -22.61 -5.89 10.23
CA GLU A 441 -23.93 -5.25 10.16
C GLU A 441 -25.09 -6.20 10.39
N CYS A 442 -24.91 -7.49 10.08
CA CYS A 442 -25.94 -8.51 10.21
C CYS A 442 -26.14 -9.01 11.66
N LEU A 443 -25.19 -8.76 12.55
CA LEU A 443 -25.26 -9.19 13.95
C LEU A 443 -26.24 -8.30 14.74
N SER A 444 -27.11 -8.94 15.52
CA SER A 444 -27.93 -8.23 16.51
C SER A 444 -27.16 -8.02 17.80
N HIS A 445 -27.60 -7.06 18.62
CA HIS A 445 -27.05 -6.83 19.96
C HIS A 445 -27.09 -8.12 20.83
N GLY A 446 -28.15 -8.93 20.69
CA GLY A 446 -28.27 -10.21 21.38
C GLY A 446 -27.22 -11.23 20.95
N ASP A 447 -26.90 -11.29 19.65
CA ASP A 447 -25.89 -12.21 19.11
C ASP A 447 -24.50 -11.87 19.65
N VAL A 448 -24.15 -10.57 19.63
CA VAL A 448 -22.87 -10.08 20.17
C VAL A 448 -22.76 -10.38 21.66
N MET A 449 -23.81 -10.15 22.45
CA MET A 449 -23.81 -10.47 23.87
C MET A 449 -23.69 -11.97 24.14
N ARG A 450 -24.30 -12.84 23.33
CA ARG A 450 -24.14 -14.30 23.48
C ARG A 450 -22.72 -14.75 23.14
N LEU A 451 -22.14 -14.23 22.05
CA LEU A 451 -20.74 -14.49 21.69
C LEU A 451 -19.79 -14.02 22.79
N LEU A 452 -20.01 -12.82 23.34
CA LEU A 452 -19.24 -12.26 24.45
C LEU A 452 -19.33 -13.13 25.71
N LEU A 453 -20.55 -13.50 26.12
CA LEU A 453 -20.76 -14.35 27.29
C LEU A 453 -20.14 -15.75 27.11
N SER A 454 -20.18 -16.30 25.90
CA SER A 454 -19.53 -17.57 25.56
C SER A 454 -18.00 -17.47 25.70
N ALA A 455 -17.41 -16.41 25.14
CA ALA A 455 -15.97 -16.16 25.24
C ALA A 455 -15.51 -15.98 26.70
N ILE A 456 -16.29 -15.29 27.54
CA ILE A 456 -15.91 -15.03 28.93
C ILE A 456 -16.10 -16.26 29.83
N LYS A 457 -17.18 -17.04 29.65
CA LYS A 457 -17.52 -18.17 30.54
C LYS A 457 -16.53 -19.35 30.44
N SER A 458 -15.77 -19.45 29.34
CA SER A 458 -14.88 -20.58 29.06
C SER A 458 -13.54 -20.57 29.84
N ASN A 459 -13.25 -19.49 30.58
CA ASN A 459 -11.94 -19.13 31.16
C ASN A 459 -11.36 -20.07 32.26
N LYS A 460 -11.88 -21.29 32.44
CA LYS A 460 -11.32 -22.26 33.42
C LYS A 460 -11.03 -23.64 32.85
N SER A 461 -11.26 -23.86 31.56
CA SER A 461 -11.04 -25.17 30.96
C SER A 461 -9.61 -25.34 30.48
N LYS A 462 -8.97 -26.45 30.84
CA LYS A 462 -7.69 -26.90 30.23
C LYS A 462 -7.88 -27.60 28.87
N ASP A 463 -9.12 -27.70 28.41
CA ASP A 463 -9.47 -28.33 27.14
C ASP A 463 -9.03 -27.46 25.95
N THR A 464 -8.09 -27.98 25.16
CA THR A 464 -7.53 -27.32 23.97
C THR A 464 -8.60 -26.88 22.97
N ILE A 465 -9.69 -27.63 22.81
CA ILE A 465 -10.77 -27.26 21.88
C ILE A 465 -11.50 -26.02 22.37
N LYS A 466 -11.78 -25.94 23.68
CA LYS A 466 -12.44 -24.77 24.28
C LYS A 466 -11.56 -23.53 24.21
N ILE A 467 -10.25 -23.67 24.38
CA ILE A 467 -9.29 -22.57 24.20
C ILE A 467 -9.33 -22.03 22.76
N LYS A 468 -9.37 -22.91 21.75
CA LYS A 468 -9.48 -22.50 20.33
C LYS A 468 -10.81 -21.81 20.03
N ILE A 469 -11.92 -22.35 20.55
CA ILE A 469 -13.27 -21.74 20.45
C ILE A 469 -13.24 -20.33 21.04
N GLN A 470 -12.68 -20.17 22.24
CA GLN A 470 -12.60 -18.91 22.95
C GLN A 470 -11.72 -17.89 22.21
N SER A 471 -10.55 -18.30 21.72
CA SER A 471 -9.67 -17.43 20.94
C SER A 471 -10.34 -16.95 19.64
N LEU A 472 -10.98 -17.84 18.88
CA LEU A 472 -11.69 -17.45 17.65
C LEU A 472 -12.89 -16.54 17.94
N ALA A 473 -13.65 -16.80 19.01
CA ALA A 473 -14.74 -15.93 19.43
C ALA A 473 -14.23 -14.51 19.78
N LEU A 474 -13.09 -14.41 20.47
CA LEU A 474 -12.45 -13.12 20.76
C LEU A 474 -11.98 -12.40 19.50
N ARG A 475 -11.44 -13.14 18.52
CA ARG A 475 -11.08 -12.57 17.22
C ARG A 475 -12.29 -11.99 16.51
N ILE A 476 -13.42 -12.73 16.45
CA ILE A 476 -14.69 -12.19 15.93
C ILE A 476 -15.10 -10.92 16.68
N LEU A 477 -15.12 -10.96 18.02
CA LEU A 477 -15.49 -9.80 18.84
C LEU A 477 -14.57 -8.60 18.61
N SER A 478 -13.29 -8.82 18.28
CA SER A 478 -12.37 -7.74 17.94
C SER A 478 -12.75 -6.99 16.66
N HIS A 479 -13.49 -7.61 15.73
CA HIS A 479 -14.04 -6.94 14.55
C HIS A 479 -15.39 -6.28 14.85
N VAL A 480 -16.16 -6.87 15.76
CA VAL A 480 -17.56 -6.48 16.01
C VAL A 480 -17.66 -5.32 17.00
N LEU A 481 -16.98 -5.38 18.13
CA LEU A 481 -17.13 -4.40 19.20
C LEU A 481 -16.79 -2.95 18.81
N PRO A 482 -15.80 -2.67 17.94
CA PRO A 482 -15.53 -1.30 17.48
C PRO A 482 -16.68 -0.61 16.72
N ASP A 483 -17.71 -1.34 16.27
CA ASP A 483 -18.87 -0.75 15.62
C ASP A 483 -19.78 -0.03 16.62
N SER A 484 -20.07 1.25 16.34
CA SER A 484 -20.87 2.16 17.17
C SER A 484 -22.21 1.60 17.66
N ARG A 485 -22.81 0.64 16.94
CA ARG A 485 -24.08 0.00 17.33
C ARG A 485 -23.94 -0.92 18.54
N PHE A 486 -22.71 -1.34 18.85
CA PHE A 486 -22.37 -2.19 19.99
C PHE A 486 -21.59 -1.42 21.06
N TYR A 487 -21.77 -0.10 21.15
CA TYR A 487 -21.14 0.74 22.17
C TYR A 487 -21.38 0.22 23.60
N ASP A 488 -22.62 -0.07 23.97
CA ASP A 488 -22.94 -0.58 25.32
C ASP A 488 -22.30 -1.97 25.58
N CYS A 489 -22.30 -2.86 24.58
CA CYS A 489 -21.60 -4.14 24.67
C CYS A 489 -20.10 -3.94 24.89
N SER A 490 -19.51 -2.92 24.25
CA SER A 490 -18.09 -2.63 24.30
C SER A 490 -17.65 -2.18 25.68
N LEU A 491 -18.44 -1.30 26.31
CA LEU A 491 -18.19 -0.87 27.70
C LEU A 491 -18.27 -2.05 28.67
N LEU A 492 -19.24 -2.95 28.49
CA LEU A 492 -19.38 -4.15 29.32
C LEU A 492 -18.26 -5.17 29.06
N ALA A 493 -17.81 -5.30 27.81
CA ALA A 493 -16.78 -6.24 27.40
C ALA A 493 -15.38 -5.85 27.90
N ALA A 494 -15.06 -4.56 27.93
CA ALA A 494 -13.70 -4.09 28.19
C ALA A 494 -13.07 -4.65 29.48
N PRO A 495 -13.70 -4.57 30.68
CA PRO A 495 -13.12 -5.15 31.89
C PRO A 495 -12.97 -6.67 31.82
N ALA A 496 -13.90 -7.36 31.17
CA ALA A 496 -13.84 -8.81 31.02
C ALA A 496 -12.71 -9.25 30.10
N LEU A 497 -12.48 -8.52 29.00
CA LEU A 497 -11.36 -8.73 28.08
C LEU A 497 -10.01 -8.49 28.78
N VAL A 498 -9.92 -7.51 29.68
CA VAL A 498 -8.71 -7.31 30.51
C VAL A 498 -8.45 -8.52 31.41
N GLY A 499 -9.50 -9.12 31.97
CA GLY A 499 -9.39 -10.36 32.74
C GLY A 499 -8.80 -11.53 31.94
N LEU A 500 -9.02 -11.57 30.63
CA LEU A 500 -8.50 -12.61 29.73
C LEU A 500 -7.02 -12.43 29.36
N LEU A 501 -6.41 -11.27 29.64
CA LEU A 501 -4.97 -11.06 29.44
C LEU A 501 -4.11 -11.87 30.43
N ASN A 502 -4.69 -12.33 31.55
CA ASN A 502 -4.02 -13.23 32.49
C ASN A 502 -4.22 -14.72 32.15
N ASP A 503 -4.89 -15.04 31.03
CA ASP A 503 -5.09 -16.43 30.63
C ASP A 503 -3.72 -17.07 30.29
N PRO A 504 -3.41 -18.28 30.80
CA PRO A 504 -2.15 -18.94 30.47
C PRO A 504 -1.99 -19.20 28.96
N SER A 505 -3.09 -19.33 28.21
CA SER A 505 -3.08 -19.53 26.76
C SER A 505 -2.66 -18.28 25.99
N THR A 506 -1.63 -18.44 25.13
CA THR A 506 -1.11 -17.36 24.28
C THR A 506 -2.18 -16.88 23.31
N ASP A 507 -2.90 -17.81 22.68
CA ASP A 507 -3.94 -17.51 21.70
C ASP A 507 -5.09 -16.65 22.26
N ILE A 508 -5.43 -16.85 23.54
CA ILE A 508 -6.48 -16.06 24.21
C ILE A 508 -5.94 -14.67 24.55
N SER A 509 -4.73 -14.61 25.09
CA SER A 509 -4.05 -13.34 25.42
C SER A 509 -3.88 -12.46 24.18
N ILE A 510 -3.43 -13.02 23.05
CA ILE A 510 -3.32 -12.29 21.77
C ILE A 510 -4.68 -11.76 21.34
N ALA A 511 -5.70 -12.61 21.27
CA ALA A 511 -7.02 -12.20 20.81
C ALA A 511 -7.63 -11.12 21.73
N ALA A 512 -7.38 -11.20 23.03
CA ALA A 512 -7.77 -10.17 23.99
C ALA A 512 -7.03 -8.84 23.77
N VAL A 513 -5.70 -8.86 23.55
CA VAL A 513 -4.92 -7.64 23.23
C VAL A 513 -5.43 -6.99 21.93
N ILE A 514 -5.73 -7.78 20.90
CA ILE A 514 -6.29 -7.28 19.63
C ILE A 514 -7.63 -6.57 19.87
N ALA A 515 -8.55 -7.23 20.58
CA ALA A 515 -9.87 -6.69 20.89
C ALA A 515 -9.78 -5.40 21.71
N LEU A 516 -8.95 -5.38 22.75
CA LEU A 516 -8.72 -4.20 23.59
C LEU A 516 -8.10 -3.04 22.80
N THR A 517 -7.11 -3.32 21.95
CA THR A 517 -6.49 -2.30 21.09
C THR A 517 -7.54 -1.63 20.21
N ARG A 518 -8.39 -2.42 19.53
CA ARG A 518 -9.44 -1.88 18.66
C ARG A 518 -10.54 -1.14 19.44
N LEU A 519 -10.87 -1.58 20.65
CA LEU A 519 -11.81 -0.88 21.54
C LEU A 519 -11.29 0.50 21.96
N VAL A 520 -10.02 0.62 22.32
CA VAL A 520 -9.39 1.90 22.69
C VAL A 520 -9.32 2.84 21.49
N ILE A 521 -9.15 2.31 20.27
CA ILE A 521 -9.23 3.11 19.04
C ILE A 521 -10.66 3.62 18.82
N ALA A 522 -11.67 2.78 19.03
CA ALA A 522 -13.07 3.14 18.76
C ALA A 522 -13.65 4.11 19.79
N TYR A 523 -13.42 3.89 21.09
CA TYR A 523 -14.12 4.58 22.18
C TYR A 523 -13.17 5.07 23.27
N HIS A 524 -13.34 6.32 23.69
CA HIS A 524 -12.51 6.92 24.75
C HIS A 524 -12.92 6.40 26.14
N GLU A 525 -14.18 6.05 26.35
CA GLU A 525 -14.70 5.52 27.60
C GLU A 525 -14.15 4.11 27.88
N CYS A 526 -13.93 3.31 26.82
CA CYS A 526 -13.23 2.04 26.93
C CYS A 526 -11.79 2.22 27.40
N TYR A 527 -11.09 3.28 26.96
CA TYR A 527 -9.74 3.58 27.44
C TYR A 527 -9.70 3.73 28.96
N GLU A 528 -10.59 4.55 29.52
CA GLU A 528 -10.68 4.75 30.97
C GLU A 528 -10.91 3.42 31.70
N LEU A 529 -11.88 2.62 31.25
CA LEU A 529 -12.18 1.31 31.85
C LEU A 529 -10.98 0.37 31.81
N ILE A 530 -10.24 0.34 30.69
CA ILE A 530 -9.07 -0.52 30.48
C ILE A 530 -7.89 -0.09 31.37
N VAL A 531 -7.67 1.21 31.54
CA VAL A 531 -6.66 1.76 32.46
C VAL A 531 -7.01 1.42 33.91
N HIS A 532 -8.26 1.61 34.33
CA HIS A 532 -8.73 1.31 35.68
C HIS A 532 -8.67 -0.19 36.00
N ALA A 533 -8.87 -1.05 35.00
CA ALA A 533 -8.72 -2.49 35.12
C ALA A 533 -7.26 -2.99 35.15
N ASN A 534 -6.27 -2.09 35.16
CA ASN A 534 -4.84 -2.40 35.21
C ASN A 534 -4.34 -3.25 34.03
N ALA A 535 -4.88 -3.02 32.83
CA ALA A 535 -4.47 -3.78 31.64
C ALA A 535 -2.98 -3.65 31.34
N LEU A 536 -2.38 -2.47 31.54
CA LEU A 536 -0.96 -2.24 31.30
C LEU A 536 -0.08 -3.06 32.26
N GLU A 537 -0.44 -3.13 33.53
CA GLU A 537 0.28 -3.96 34.51
C GLU A 537 0.14 -5.45 34.22
N ILE A 538 -1.00 -5.87 33.67
CA ILE A 538 -1.19 -7.26 33.25
C ILE A 538 -0.32 -7.55 32.02
N VAL A 539 -0.37 -6.70 31.00
CA VAL A 539 0.48 -6.82 29.79
C VAL A 539 1.96 -6.85 30.14
N GLN A 540 2.42 -6.04 31.10
CA GLN A 540 3.80 -6.06 31.58
C GLN A 540 4.21 -7.42 32.18
N LYS A 541 3.27 -8.16 32.78
CA LYS A 541 3.52 -9.47 33.39
C LYS A 541 3.40 -10.63 32.41
N ILE A 542 2.93 -10.39 31.18
CA ILE A 542 2.89 -11.43 30.17
C ILE A 542 4.34 -11.77 29.84
N ASP A 543 4.76 -12.96 30.24
CA ASP A 543 6.06 -13.48 29.85
C ASP A 543 6.04 -13.73 28.34
N LEU A 544 6.76 -12.88 27.60
CA LEU A 544 6.89 -13.04 26.15
C LEU A 544 8.14 -13.87 25.81
N GLU A 545 9.01 -14.25 26.76
CA GLU A 545 10.20 -15.08 26.50
C GLU A 545 9.82 -16.53 26.16
N ASP A 546 8.85 -17.08 26.88
CA ASP A 546 8.36 -18.46 26.65
C ASP A 546 7.41 -18.57 25.43
N ARG A 547 7.06 -17.45 24.80
CA ARG A 547 6.06 -17.38 23.73
C ARG A 547 6.74 -16.90 22.46
N ASP A 548 7.20 -17.85 21.63
CA ASP A 548 7.88 -17.61 20.34
C ASP A 548 6.92 -17.06 19.25
N GLU A 549 5.97 -16.20 19.65
CA GLU A 549 4.91 -15.66 18.82
C GLU A 549 5.16 -14.17 18.56
N SER A 550 5.78 -13.88 17.41
CA SER A 550 5.99 -12.51 16.91
C SER A 550 4.72 -11.67 16.93
N ASP A 551 3.56 -12.31 16.75
CA ASP A 551 2.25 -11.66 16.70
C ASP A 551 1.86 -11.05 18.05
N LEU A 552 2.15 -11.72 19.17
CA LEU A 552 1.87 -11.17 20.50
C LEU A 552 2.69 -9.91 20.74
N ILE A 553 3.99 -9.97 20.45
CA ILE A 553 4.91 -8.82 20.58
C ILE A 553 4.42 -7.65 19.74
N GLN A 554 3.99 -7.91 18.50
CA GLN A 554 3.44 -6.90 17.61
C GLN A 554 2.18 -6.24 18.21
N TRP A 555 1.24 -7.04 18.70
CA TRP A 555 -0.02 -6.53 19.22
C TRP A 555 0.13 -5.84 20.57
N VAL A 556 1.07 -6.28 21.42
CA VAL A 556 1.45 -5.56 22.65
C VAL A 556 2.02 -4.19 22.31
N ALA A 557 2.94 -4.10 21.33
CA ALA A 557 3.50 -2.83 20.90
C ALA A 557 2.43 -1.88 20.33
N LYS A 558 1.50 -2.40 19.51
CA LYS A 558 0.35 -1.63 18.99
C LYS A 558 -0.57 -1.16 20.11
N PHE A 559 -0.91 -2.05 21.05
CA PHE A 559 -1.74 -1.74 22.21
C PHE A 559 -1.14 -0.60 23.02
N VAL A 560 0.14 -0.69 23.37
CA VAL A 560 0.85 0.35 24.11
C VAL A 560 0.86 1.68 23.35
N ALA A 561 1.13 1.67 22.04
CA ALA A 561 1.11 2.89 21.23
C ALA A 561 -0.26 3.59 21.23
N VAL A 562 -1.33 2.81 21.12
CA VAL A 562 -2.71 3.30 21.18
C VAL A 562 -3.07 3.82 22.57
N MET A 563 -2.61 3.17 23.65
CA MET A 563 -2.81 3.67 25.01
C MET A 563 -2.09 5.01 25.22
N CYS A 564 -0.86 5.16 24.70
CA CYS A 564 -0.12 6.42 24.77
C CYS A 564 -0.83 7.56 24.01
N SER A 565 -1.43 7.27 22.86
CA SER A 565 -2.10 8.30 22.04
C SER A 565 -3.36 8.88 22.68
N ARG A 566 -3.93 8.20 23.68
CA ARG A 566 -5.10 8.65 24.46
C ARG A 566 -4.75 9.48 25.70
N GLY A 567 -3.47 9.67 26.01
CA GLY A 567 -2.99 10.44 27.15
C GLY A 567 -2.96 9.61 28.45
N LEU A 568 -1.78 9.10 28.78
CA LEU A 568 -1.58 8.25 29.96
C LEU A 568 -1.50 9.03 31.26
N LEU A 569 -2.13 8.50 32.31
CA LEU A 569 -1.92 8.98 33.67
C LEU A 569 -0.44 8.88 34.06
N PRO A 570 0.14 9.86 34.78
CA PRO A 570 1.56 9.85 35.16
C PRO A 570 2.02 8.56 35.85
N ALA A 571 1.15 7.94 36.66
CA ALA A 571 1.43 6.68 37.35
C ALA A 571 1.62 5.49 36.38
N LYS A 572 0.96 5.51 35.21
CA LYS A 572 1.01 4.45 34.21
C LYS A 572 2.18 4.61 33.23
N VAL A 573 2.76 5.80 33.11
CA VAL A 573 3.92 6.05 32.22
C VAL A 573 5.12 5.15 32.57
N LYS A 574 5.37 4.93 33.87
CA LYS A 574 6.47 4.05 34.31
C LYS A 574 6.25 2.60 33.88
N VAL A 575 5.01 2.11 33.92
CA VAL A 575 4.65 0.76 33.47
C VAL A 575 4.87 0.63 31.96
N VAL A 576 4.45 1.62 31.19
CA VAL A 576 4.65 1.64 29.74
C VAL A 576 6.13 1.67 29.36
N LEU A 577 6.94 2.51 30.02
CA LEU A 577 8.38 2.55 29.74
C LEU A 577 9.05 1.21 30.01
N ALA A 578 8.65 0.51 31.07
CA ALA A 578 9.15 -0.84 31.34
C ALA A 578 8.73 -1.85 30.27
N ILE A 579 7.48 -1.81 29.77
CA ILE A 579 7.03 -2.66 28.66
C ILE A 579 7.86 -2.38 27.40
N LEU A 580 8.09 -1.10 27.07
CA LEU A 580 8.87 -0.72 25.87
C LEU A 580 10.34 -1.13 26.00
N GLU A 581 10.91 -1.03 27.21
CA GLU A 581 12.27 -1.50 27.49
C GLU A 581 12.37 -3.02 27.31
N ASP A 582 11.44 -3.80 27.87
CA ASP A 582 11.37 -5.24 27.67
C ASP A 582 11.23 -5.60 26.18
N LEU A 583 10.33 -4.92 25.46
CA LEU A 583 10.15 -5.11 24.02
C LEU A 583 11.44 -4.85 23.22
N LEU A 584 12.21 -3.82 23.58
CA LEU A 584 13.45 -3.44 22.89
C LEU A 584 14.66 -4.31 23.25
N LEU A 585 14.76 -4.74 24.51
CA LEU A 585 15.95 -5.43 25.01
C LEU A 585 15.89 -6.95 24.90
N LYS A 586 14.71 -7.55 25.08
CA LYS A 586 14.58 -9.01 25.18
C LYS A 586 14.26 -9.69 23.86
N TYR A 587 13.63 -8.98 22.91
CA TYR A 587 13.09 -9.60 21.71
C TYR A 587 13.79 -9.15 20.45
N SER A 588 13.93 -10.04 19.46
CA SER A 588 14.35 -9.64 18.12
C SER A 588 13.22 -8.83 17.47
N VAL A 589 13.30 -7.51 17.62
CA VAL A 589 12.25 -6.60 17.17
C VAL A 589 12.23 -6.54 15.65
N CYS A 590 11.17 -7.04 15.00
CA CYS A 590 11.04 -6.87 13.56
C CYS A 590 10.71 -5.41 13.22
N ASN A 591 10.92 -5.00 11.96
CA ASN A 591 10.65 -3.64 11.51
C ASN A 591 9.24 -3.14 11.87
N ARG A 592 8.22 -4.01 11.87
CA ARG A 592 6.84 -3.65 12.22
C ARG A 592 6.66 -3.35 13.71
N HIS A 593 7.38 -4.06 14.57
CA HIS A 593 7.37 -3.82 16.01
C HIS A 593 8.03 -2.47 16.33
N MET A 594 9.17 -2.17 15.66
CA MET A 594 9.89 -0.90 15.84
C MET A 594 9.02 0.32 15.54
N VAL A 595 8.21 0.26 14.48
CA VAL A 595 7.29 1.36 14.15
C VAL A 595 6.30 1.63 15.29
N SER A 596 5.70 0.58 15.86
CA SER A 596 4.73 0.71 16.96
C SER A 596 5.39 1.24 18.24
N ILE A 597 6.61 0.76 18.55
CA ILE A 597 7.41 1.24 19.68
C ILE A 597 7.77 2.73 19.51
N CYS A 598 8.21 3.13 18.32
CA CYS A 598 8.51 4.53 18.01
C CYS A 598 7.27 5.43 18.16
N TYR A 599 6.08 4.96 17.75
CA TYR A 599 4.84 5.69 17.97
C TYR A 599 4.52 5.85 19.46
N ALA A 600 4.66 4.79 20.25
CA ALA A 600 4.45 4.86 21.70
C ALA A 600 5.38 5.91 22.34
N LEU A 601 6.68 5.90 21.99
CA LEU A 601 7.66 6.88 22.48
C LEU A 601 7.35 8.32 22.02
N HIS A 602 6.88 8.48 20.78
CA HIS A 602 6.47 9.78 20.26
C HIS A 602 5.29 10.35 21.06
N PHE A 603 4.25 9.57 21.33
CA PHE A 603 3.10 10.05 22.09
C PHE A 603 3.45 10.36 23.55
N LEU A 604 4.33 9.57 24.18
CA LEU A 604 4.81 9.84 25.54
C LEU A 604 5.59 11.14 25.65
N THR A 605 6.36 11.50 24.62
CA THR A 605 7.12 12.77 24.60
C THR A 605 6.20 13.94 24.27
N ALA A 606 5.30 13.80 23.29
CA ALA A 606 4.35 14.83 22.89
C ALA A 606 3.36 15.24 24.00
N GLY A 607 2.78 14.28 24.73
CA GLY A 607 1.77 14.57 25.76
C GLY A 607 2.27 15.44 26.92
N ARG A 608 3.56 15.32 27.28
CA ARG A 608 4.17 16.14 28.35
C ARG A 608 4.40 17.60 27.97
N HIS A 609 4.34 17.94 26.68
CA HIS A 609 4.44 19.32 26.23
C HIS A 609 3.13 20.08 26.50
N ALA A 610 1.97 19.45 26.27
CA ALA A 610 0.66 20.07 26.48
C ALA A 610 0.40 20.44 27.95
N ASP A 611 0.78 19.58 28.91
CA ASP A 611 0.59 19.86 30.33
C ASP A 611 1.48 21.01 30.83
N ARG A 612 2.72 21.11 30.33
CA ARG A 612 3.62 22.23 30.67
C ARG A 612 3.12 23.56 30.10
N ASP A 613 2.51 23.54 28.92
CA ASP A 613 1.89 24.72 28.34
C ASP A 613 0.68 25.16 29.16
N SER A 614 -0.11 24.21 29.69
CA SER A 614 -1.25 24.51 30.57
C SER A 614 -0.81 25.04 31.95
N GLU A 615 0.25 24.49 32.56
CA GLU A 615 0.82 24.99 33.81
C GLU A 615 1.52 26.36 33.61
N ALA A 616 2.13 26.58 32.44
CA ALA A 616 2.72 27.87 32.07
C ALA A 616 1.64 28.92 31.83
N GLU A 617 0.51 28.58 31.19
CA GLU A 617 -0.66 29.46 31.04
C GLU A 617 -1.32 29.75 32.40
N GLU A 618 -1.51 28.76 33.27
CA GLU A 618 -2.09 28.99 34.61
C GLU A 618 -1.15 29.81 35.51
N SER A 619 0.17 29.63 35.36
CA SER A 619 1.20 30.46 36.01
C SER A 619 1.23 31.89 35.46
N LEU A 620 1.02 32.06 34.15
CA LEU A 620 0.94 33.35 33.49
C LEU A 620 -0.34 34.09 33.88
N ASP A 621 -1.49 33.41 33.94
CA ASP A 621 -2.76 33.96 34.40
C ASP A 621 -2.72 34.31 35.90
N LYS A 622 -2.08 33.49 36.74
CA LYS A 622 -1.81 33.84 38.15
C LYS A 622 -0.84 35.03 38.28
N LYS A 623 0.08 35.24 37.34
CA LYS A 623 0.95 36.44 37.28
C LYS A 623 0.21 37.68 36.74
N ILE A 624 -0.72 37.51 35.80
CA ILE A 624 -1.55 38.59 35.26
C ILE A 624 -2.58 39.04 36.30
N ALA A 625 -3.20 38.10 37.04
CA ALA A 625 -4.14 38.37 38.12
C ALA A 625 -3.50 39.05 39.35
N ARG A 626 -2.16 39.02 39.47
CA ARG A 626 -1.40 39.70 40.55
C ARG A 626 -0.88 41.09 40.18
N ARG A 627 -1.16 41.61 38.98
CA ARG A 627 -0.86 43.01 38.66
C ARG A 627 -2.00 43.92 39.15
N PRO A 628 -1.74 44.89 40.04
CA PRO A 628 -2.78 45.85 40.42
C PRO A 628 -3.12 46.70 39.20
N ARG A 629 -4.41 46.73 38.82
CA ARG A 629 -4.95 47.73 37.88
C ARG A 629 -4.64 49.12 38.43
N ARG A 630 -3.60 49.77 37.93
CA ARG A 630 -3.41 51.22 38.04
C ARG A 630 -3.85 51.84 36.72
N LEU A 631 -4.81 52.74 36.85
CA LEU A 631 -5.40 53.59 35.83
C LEU A 631 -4.35 54.28 34.94
N LEU A 632 -4.50 54.16 33.62
CA LEU A 632 -4.75 55.22 32.65
C LEU A 632 -4.91 54.61 31.25
#